data_AF-A0A6C1QHG6-F1
#
_entry.id   AF-A0A6C1QHG6-F1
#
_cell.length_a   1.000
_cell.length_b   1.000
_cell.length_c   1.000
_cell.angle_alpha   90.00
_cell.angle_beta   90.00
_cell.angle_gamma   90.00
#
_symmetry.space_group_name_H-M   'P 1'
#
loop_
_entity.id
_entity.type
_entity.pdbx_description
1 polymer ?
#
loop_
_entity_poly.entity_id
_entity_poly.type
_entity_poly.pdbx_seq_one_letter_code
_entity_poly.pdbx_strand_id
1 'polypeptide(L)'
;MSDTKNQGQASSEPFEKFVDVDEVFRKKGGRLYPVIPRFLIRYLKRIVHEDELNEALYKFRNKFGLDFIDSILTERFTAEFEVINPENIPSDGRYIVASNHPLGGLDGMALMHVTGKKRKDIKFITNDILLELKNLQDLFVPVNKHGRNTIENVRLIEDVYDSNAIILVFPAGL
;
A
#
# COMPACT_ATOMS: atom_id res chain seq x y z
N MET A 1 -13.38 -47.63 -30.98
CA MET A 1 -14.20 -46.40 -31.02
C MET A 1 -14.60 -46.11 -29.58
N SER A 2 -13.67 -45.62 -28.74
CA SER A 2 -13.25 -44.21 -28.56
C SER A 2 -14.33 -43.35 -27.91
N ASP A 3 -14.37 -43.37 -26.59
CA ASP A 3 -14.93 -42.28 -25.77
C ASP A 3 -14.05 -42.13 -24.53
N THR A 4 -13.13 -41.18 -24.57
CA THR A 4 -12.41 -40.73 -23.37
C THR A 4 -12.00 -39.27 -23.56
N LYS A 5 -12.29 -38.48 -22.51
CA LYS A 5 -11.74 -37.16 -22.19
C LYS A 5 -12.29 -35.97 -22.97
N ASN A 6 -13.39 -35.43 -22.46
CA ASN A 6 -13.60 -33.99 -22.50
C ASN A 6 -12.98 -33.39 -21.22
N GLN A 7 -11.69 -33.05 -21.28
CA GLN A 7 -11.02 -32.28 -20.23
C GLN A 7 -11.50 -30.84 -20.32
N GLY A 8 -12.06 -30.34 -19.21
CA GLY A 8 -12.47 -28.95 -19.08
C GLY A 8 -11.31 -28.02 -19.41
N GLN A 9 -11.55 -27.15 -20.38
CA GLN A 9 -10.74 -25.97 -20.62
C GLN A 9 -10.77 -25.12 -19.35
N ALA A 10 -9.65 -25.10 -18.62
CA ALA A 10 -9.39 -24.04 -17.65
C ALA A 10 -9.27 -22.74 -18.46
N SER A 11 -10.31 -21.92 -18.41
CA SER A 11 -10.28 -20.53 -18.86
C SER A 11 -9.23 -19.80 -18.03
N SER A 12 -8.04 -19.64 -18.59
CA SER A 12 -7.03 -18.73 -18.05
C SER A 12 -7.49 -17.32 -18.35
N GLU A 13 -8.28 -16.75 -17.44
CA GLU A 13 -8.49 -15.31 -17.45
C GLU A 13 -7.11 -14.63 -17.40
N PRO A 14 -6.86 -13.62 -18.24
CA PRO A 14 -5.59 -12.92 -18.25
C PRO A 14 -5.33 -12.37 -16.84
N PHE A 15 -4.16 -12.69 -16.29
CA PHE A 15 -3.74 -12.20 -14.98
C PHE A 15 -3.70 -10.67 -15.01
N GLU A 16 -4.73 -10.03 -14.47
CA GLU A 16 -4.80 -8.58 -14.39
C GLU A 16 -3.73 -8.11 -13.41
N LYS A 17 -2.72 -7.40 -13.92
CA LYS A 17 -1.68 -6.81 -13.08
C LYS A 17 -2.27 -5.62 -12.33
N PHE A 18 -2.34 -5.73 -11.01
CA PHE A 18 -2.78 -4.66 -10.12
C PHE A 18 -1.69 -3.59 -9.96
N VAL A 19 -0.42 -3.98 -10.02
CA VAL A 19 0.74 -3.08 -10.00
C VAL A 19 1.71 -3.46 -11.12
N ASP A 20 1.99 -2.51 -12.00
CA ASP A 20 3.06 -2.61 -13.00
C ASP A 20 4.09 -1.50 -12.76
N VAL A 21 5.27 -1.88 -12.28
CA VAL A 21 6.34 -0.92 -11.98
C VAL A 21 6.76 -0.15 -13.25
N ASP A 22 6.77 -0.76 -14.44
CA ASP A 22 7.09 -0.03 -15.68
C ASP A 22 6.03 1.04 -15.96
N GLU A 23 4.76 0.72 -15.75
CA GLU A 23 3.66 1.67 -15.96
C GLU A 23 3.71 2.83 -14.97
N VAL A 24 4.00 2.54 -13.70
CA VAL A 24 4.19 3.57 -12.65
C VAL A 24 5.33 4.51 -13.02
N PHE A 25 6.49 3.97 -13.41
CA PHE A 25 7.62 4.79 -13.85
C PHE A 25 7.33 5.55 -15.16
N ARG A 26 6.53 4.99 -16.07
CA ARG A 26 6.10 5.70 -17.28
C ARG A 26 5.18 6.87 -16.96
N LYS A 27 4.23 6.70 -16.04
CA LYS A 27 3.29 7.74 -15.61
C LYS A 27 3.99 8.85 -14.80
N LYS A 28 4.87 8.47 -13.86
CA LYS A 28 5.52 9.41 -12.92
C LYS A 28 6.86 9.94 -13.41
N GLY A 29 7.63 9.16 -14.15
CA GLY A 29 8.97 9.51 -14.63
C GLY A 29 8.97 10.49 -15.80
N GLY A 30 7.83 10.72 -16.45
CA GLY A 30 7.67 11.73 -17.51
C GLY A 30 8.78 11.69 -18.55
N ARG A 31 9.52 12.80 -18.70
CA ARG A 31 10.63 12.94 -19.66
C ARG A 31 11.88 12.14 -19.29
N LEU A 32 12.03 11.70 -18.02
CA LEU A 32 13.16 10.88 -17.60
C LEU A 32 12.97 9.39 -17.93
N TYR A 33 11.72 8.91 -18.05
CA TYR A 33 11.44 7.49 -18.35
C TYR A 33 12.25 6.92 -19.54
N PRO A 34 12.32 7.56 -20.72
CA PRO A 34 13.09 7.02 -21.85
C PRO A 34 14.61 7.00 -21.60
N VAL A 35 15.09 7.73 -20.59
CA VAL A 35 16.52 7.79 -20.21
C VAL A 35 16.85 6.72 -19.15
N ILE A 36 15.85 6.18 -18.44
CA ILE A 36 16.06 5.14 -17.44
C ILE A 36 16.43 3.83 -18.14
N PRO A 37 17.60 3.23 -17.84
CA PRO A 37 17.99 1.96 -18.44
C PRO A 37 17.02 0.83 -18.07
N ARG A 38 16.60 0.02 -19.06
CA ARG A 38 15.67 -1.11 -18.84
C ARG A 38 16.16 -2.14 -17.83
N PHE A 39 17.48 -2.30 -17.66
CA PHE A 39 18.04 -3.20 -16.66
C PHE A 39 17.76 -2.71 -15.23
N LEU A 40 17.71 -1.39 -15.01
CA LEU A 40 17.42 -0.80 -13.70
C LEU A 40 15.94 -0.99 -13.34
N ILE A 41 15.04 -0.81 -14.30
CA ILE A 41 13.61 -1.05 -14.05
C ILE A 41 13.34 -2.55 -13.80
N ARG A 42 14.01 -3.44 -14.54
CA ARG A 42 13.97 -4.89 -14.28
C ARG A 42 14.54 -5.27 -12.91
N TYR A 43 15.60 -4.59 -12.48
CA TYR A 43 16.17 -4.76 -11.14
C TYR A 43 15.21 -4.29 -10.04
N LEU A 44 14.56 -3.14 -10.24
CA LEU A 44 13.52 -2.63 -9.33
C LEU A 44 12.30 -3.56 -9.26
N LYS A 45 11.82 -4.08 -10.40
CA LYS A 45 10.76 -5.11 -10.45
C LYS A 45 11.10 -6.32 -9.59
N ARG A 46 12.38 -6.74 -9.61
CA ARG A 46 12.88 -7.86 -8.81
C ARG A 46 13.02 -7.53 -7.33
N ILE A 47 13.48 -6.34 -6.97
CA ILE A 47 13.58 -5.89 -5.56
C ILE A 47 12.21 -5.71 -4.93
N VAL A 48 11.28 -5.10 -5.67
CA VAL A 48 9.90 -4.87 -5.21
C VAL A 48 9.10 -6.18 -5.19
N HIS A 49 9.64 -7.25 -5.76
CA HIS A 49 8.97 -8.54 -5.92
C HIS A 49 7.58 -8.34 -6.54
N GLU A 50 7.53 -7.66 -7.70
CA GLU A 50 6.27 -7.28 -8.38
C GLU A 50 5.32 -8.48 -8.54
N ASP A 51 5.85 -9.67 -8.86
CA ASP A 51 5.03 -10.87 -9.04
C ASP A 51 4.40 -11.33 -7.72
N GLU A 52 5.15 -11.37 -6.61
CA GLU A 52 4.63 -11.73 -5.29
C GLU A 52 3.61 -10.72 -4.78
N LEU A 53 3.84 -9.43 -5.08
CA LEU A 53 2.93 -8.35 -4.72
C LEU A 53 1.62 -8.46 -5.51
N ASN A 54 1.68 -8.76 -6.80
CA ASN A 54 0.47 -8.98 -7.61
C ASN A 54 -0.26 -10.27 -7.23
N GLU A 55 0.44 -11.33 -6.86
CA GLU A 55 -0.19 -12.56 -6.35
C GLU A 55 -0.98 -12.28 -5.06
N ALA A 56 -0.37 -11.55 -4.13
CA ALA A 56 -1.03 -11.14 -2.90
C ALA A 56 -2.23 -10.22 -3.17
N LEU A 57 -2.08 -9.23 -4.05
CA LEU A 57 -3.18 -8.35 -4.47
C LEU A 57 -4.31 -9.12 -5.12
N TYR A 58 -4.02 -10.09 -5.98
CA TYR A 58 -5.03 -10.93 -6.61
C TYR A 58 -5.75 -11.82 -5.58
N LYS A 59 -5.01 -12.45 -4.67
CA LYS A 59 -5.57 -13.28 -3.59
C LYS A 59 -6.54 -12.48 -2.71
N PHE A 60 -6.18 -11.25 -2.36
CA PHE A 60 -6.96 -10.39 -1.46
C PHE A 60 -7.71 -9.25 -2.15
N ARG A 61 -7.94 -9.36 -3.47
CA ARG A 61 -8.52 -8.30 -4.31
C ARG A 61 -9.85 -7.73 -3.83
N ASN A 62 -10.63 -8.53 -3.10
CA ASN A 62 -11.94 -8.17 -2.57
C ASN A 62 -11.91 -7.56 -1.15
N LYS A 63 -10.73 -7.42 -0.54
CA LYS A 63 -10.56 -6.84 0.79
C LYS A 63 -9.97 -5.44 0.65
N PHE A 64 -10.39 -4.50 1.50
CA PHE A 64 -10.00 -3.09 1.42
C PHE A 64 -9.62 -2.54 2.79
N GLY A 65 -8.79 -1.50 2.81
CA GLY A 65 -8.36 -0.81 4.02
C GLY A 65 -7.74 -1.76 5.04
N LEU A 66 -8.23 -1.68 6.28
CA LEU A 66 -7.70 -2.47 7.40
C LEU A 66 -7.90 -3.98 7.21
N ASP A 67 -8.95 -4.41 6.51
CA ASP A 67 -9.19 -5.84 6.26
C ASP A 67 -8.19 -6.41 5.26
N PHE A 68 -7.80 -5.61 4.27
CA PHE A 68 -6.72 -5.97 3.34
C PHE A 68 -5.40 -6.11 4.10
N ILE A 69 -5.07 -5.13 4.95
CA ILE A 69 -3.85 -5.15 5.76
C ILE A 69 -3.82 -6.38 6.67
N ASP A 70 -4.91 -6.66 7.39
CA ASP A 70 -5.02 -7.82 8.28
C ASP A 70 -4.73 -9.12 7.53
N SER A 71 -5.28 -9.27 6.34
CA SER A 71 -5.12 -10.48 5.51
C SER A 71 -3.70 -10.65 4.99
N ILE A 72 -3.05 -9.55 4.60
CA ILE A 72 -1.65 -9.58 4.21
C ILE A 72 -0.77 -10.00 5.39
N LEU A 73 -0.94 -9.38 6.56
CA LEU A 73 -0.11 -9.65 7.72
C LEU A 73 -0.31 -11.07 8.25
N THR A 74 -1.55 -11.55 8.35
CA THR A 74 -1.87 -12.84 8.97
C THR A 74 -1.76 -14.01 7.99
N GLU A 75 -2.27 -13.88 6.76
CA GLU A 75 -2.37 -15.01 5.83
C GLU A 75 -1.20 -15.12 4.84
N ARG A 76 -0.48 -14.01 4.56
CA ARG A 76 0.65 -14.01 3.62
C ARG A 76 2.01 -13.97 4.31
N PHE A 77 2.13 -13.16 5.36
CA PHE A 77 3.38 -13.04 6.12
C PHE A 77 3.39 -13.83 7.43
N THR A 78 2.22 -14.26 7.92
CA THR A 78 2.06 -14.92 9.22
C THR A 78 2.80 -14.14 10.31
N ALA A 79 2.64 -12.81 10.29
CA ALA A 79 3.37 -11.90 11.14
C ALA A 79 2.87 -11.99 12.59
N GLU A 80 3.80 -12.16 13.52
CA GLU A 80 3.54 -12.10 14.96
C GLU A 80 3.95 -10.72 15.48
N PHE A 81 3.08 -10.11 16.29
CA PHE A 81 3.30 -8.77 16.84
C PHE A 81 3.26 -8.81 18.36
N GLU A 82 4.28 -8.26 18.99
CA GLU A 82 4.23 -7.88 20.39
C GLU A 82 3.88 -6.40 20.49
N VAL A 83 2.76 -6.08 21.14
CA VAL A 83 2.33 -4.70 21.36
C VAL A 83 2.47 -4.39 22.84
N ILE A 84 3.40 -3.49 23.16
CA ILE A 84 3.67 -3.04 24.52
C ILE A 84 2.84 -1.77 24.77
N ASN A 85 2.13 -1.74 25.90
CA ASN A 85 1.29 -0.62 26.35
C ASN A 85 0.21 -0.18 25.33
N PRO A 86 -0.63 -1.09 24.80
CA PRO A 86 -1.68 -0.75 23.82
C PRO A 86 -2.74 0.23 24.36
N GLU A 87 -2.87 0.37 25.67
CA GLU A 87 -3.74 1.34 26.35
C GLU A 87 -3.31 2.79 26.13
N ASN A 88 -2.05 3.03 25.72
CA ASN A 88 -1.58 4.37 25.39
C ASN A 88 -2.11 4.88 24.05
N ILE A 89 -2.77 4.04 23.24
CA ILE A 89 -3.44 4.48 22.01
C ILE A 89 -4.79 5.11 22.41
N PRO A 90 -4.97 6.43 22.29
CA PRO A 90 -6.21 7.07 22.71
C PRO A 90 -7.40 6.61 21.86
N SER A 91 -8.54 6.35 22.51
CA SER A 91 -9.77 5.95 21.83
C SER A 91 -10.49 7.10 21.13
N ASP A 92 -10.15 8.35 21.46
CA ASP A 92 -10.73 9.58 20.94
C ASP A 92 -9.68 10.70 20.84
N GLY A 93 -10.12 11.89 20.41
CA GLY A 93 -9.25 13.05 20.23
C GLY A 93 -8.42 13.04 18.94
N ARG A 94 -7.65 14.11 18.72
CA ARG A 94 -6.77 14.25 17.55
C ARG A 94 -5.33 14.01 17.96
N TYR A 95 -4.67 13.06 17.31
CA TYR A 95 -3.26 12.77 17.58
C TYR A 95 -2.54 12.20 16.35
N ILE A 96 -1.22 12.29 16.38
CA ILE A 96 -0.32 11.80 15.34
C ILE A 96 0.47 10.63 15.93
N VAL A 97 0.46 9.50 15.23
CA VAL A 97 1.30 8.34 15.52
C VAL A 97 2.52 8.40 14.61
N ALA A 98 3.67 8.66 15.22
CA ALA A 98 4.95 8.71 14.52
C ALA A 98 5.80 7.49 14.86
N SER A 99 6.47 6.91 13.86
CA SER A 99 7.38 5.77 14.05
C SER A 99 8.61 5.86 13.14
N ASN A 100 9.62 5.05 13.41
CA ASN A 100 10.68 4.75 12.45
C ASN A 100 10.21 3.67 11.44
N HIS A 101 10.97 3.50 10.35
CA HIS A 101 10.58 2.65 9.22
C HIS A 101 11.73 1.80 8.65
N PRO A 102 12.32 0.88 9.43
CA PRO A 102 13.46 0.07 8.98
C PRO A 102 13.11 -0.96 7.90
N LEU A 103 11.88 -1.49 7.87
CA LEU A 103 11.48 -2.58 6.96
C LEU A 103 10.62 -2.11 5.78
N GLY A 104 10.26 -0.82 5.70
CA GLY A 104 9.38 -0.38 4.64
C GLY A 104 7.95 -0.85 4.87
N GLY A 105 7.17 -1.08 3.80
CA GLY A 105 5.71 -1.25 3.86
C GLY A 105 5.12 -2.17 4.95
N LEU A 106 5.86 -3.18 5.41
CA LEU A 106 5.49 -4.01 6.57
C LEU A 106 5.31 -3.20 7.87
N ASP A 107 6.20 -2.25 8.18
CA ASP A 107 6.04 -1.42 9.39
C ASP A 107 4.80 -0.54 9.27
N GLY A 108 4.49 -0.05 8.05
CA GLY A 108 3.31 0.77 7.78
C GLY A 108 2.03 -0.04 8.01
N MET A 109 2.00 -1.26 7.47
CA MET A 109 0.91 -2.21 7.68
C MET A 109 0.77 -2.60 9.16
N ALA A 110 1.87 -2.87 9.86
CA ALA A 110 1.85 -3.18 11.28
C ALA A 110 1.27 -2.01 12.11
N LEU A 111 1.73 -0.78 11.84
CA LEU A 111 1.25 0.42 12.52
C LEU A 111 -0.25 0.63 12.27
N MET A 112 -0.69 0.57 11.00
CA MET A 112 -2.10 0.66 10.63
C MET A 112 -2.94 -0.45 11.26
N HIS A 113 -2.43 -1.69 11.33
CA HIS A 113 -3.13 -2.81 11.94
C HIS A 113 -3.30 -2.63 13.45
N VAL A 114 -2.24 -2.25 14.17
CA VAL A 114 -2.27 -2.06 15.63
C VAL A 114 -3.15 -0.87 16.01
N THR A 115 -2.95 0.30 15.38
CA THR A 115 -3.83 1.47 15.60
C THR A 115 -5.27 1.15 15.17
N GLY A 116 -5.41 0.40 14.07
CA GLY A 116 -6.67 -0.05 13.46
C GLY A 116 -7.56 -0.89 14.37
N LYS A 117 -6.99 -1.51 15.41
CA LYS A 117 -7.74 -2.26 16.43
C LYS A 117 -8.52 -1.34 17.37
N LYS A 118 -8.02 -0.14 17.63
CA LYS A 118 -8.65 0.84 18.53
C LYS A 118 -9.48 1.86 17.76
N ARG A 119 -9.01 2.27 16.58
CA ARG A 119 -9.65 3.32 15.78
C ARG A 119 -9.60 3.00 14.29
N LYS A 120 -10.70 3.24 13.60
CA LYS A 120 -10.89 2.88 12.18
C LYS A 120 -10.64 4.05 11.24
N ASP A 121 -10.66 5.27 11.75
CA ASP A 121 -10.49 6.53 11.04
C ASP A 121 -9.01 6.93 10.94
N ILE A 122 -8.22 6.02 10.36
CA ILE A 122 -6.78 6.18 10.17
C ILE A 122 -6.50 6.82 8.81
N LYS A 123 -5.54 7.74 8.80
CA LYS A 123 -4.97 8.33 7.60
C LYS A 123 -3.45 8.29 7.67
N PHE A 124 -2.83 7.76 6.62
CA PHE A 124 -1.39 7.62 6.51
C PHE A 124 -0.87 8.59 5.45
N ILE A 125 -0.01 9.51 5.86
CA ILE A 125 0.62 10.44 4.92
C ILE A 125 1.71 9.70 4.17
N THR A 126 1.55 9.54 2.86
CA THR A 126 2.44 8.70 2.05
C THR A 126 2.64 9.22 0.63
N ASN A 127 3.62 8.65 -0.06
CA ASN A 127 3.91 8.99 -1.45
C ASN A 127 2.74 8.63 -2.37
N ASP A 128 2.44 9.51 -3.32
CA ASP A 128 1.37 9.32 -4.32
C ASP A 128 1.51 8.05 -5.18
N ILE A 129 2.71 7.47 -5.31
CA ILE A 129 2.93 6.17 -5.96
C ILE A 129 2.16 5.04 -5.26
N LEU A 130 2.01 5.11 -3.93
CA LEU A 130 1.28 4.09 -3.19
C LEU A 130 -0.23 4.12 -3.44
N LEU A 131 -0.76 5.16 -4.08
CA LEU A 131 -2.15 5.18 -4.51
C LEU A 131 -2.44 4.15 -5.61
N GLU A 132 -1.44 3.61 -6.30
CA GLU A 132 -1.68 2.51 -7.25
C GLU A 132 -2.16 1.23 -6.52
N LEU A 133 -1.92 1.12 -5.20
CA LEU A 133 -2.50 0.08 -4.35
C LEU A 133 -3.95 0.42 -4.02
N LYS A 134 -4.87 0.13 -4.95
CA LYS A 134 -6.30 0.43 -4.84
C LYS A 134 -6.93 -0.04 -3.52
N ASN A 135 -6.53 -1.21 -3.03
CA ASN A 135 -7.03 -1.78 -1.78
C ASN A 135 -6.68 -0.94 -0.53
N LEU A 136 -5.69 -0.04 -0.61
CA LEU A 136 -5.21 0.80 0.50
C LEU A 136 -5.49 2.29 0.32
N GLN A 137 -6.04 2.72 -0.82
CA GLN A 137 -6.22 4.14 -1.14
C GLN A 137 -6.98 4.91 -0.05
N ASP A 138 -8.01 4.31 0.54
CA ASP A 138 -8.83 4.95 1.58
C ASP A 138 -8.06 5.25 2.86
N LEU A 139 -6.94 4.57 3.10
CA LEU A 139 -6.07 4.83 4.24
C LEU A 139 -4.98 5.85 3.93
N PHE A 140 -4.76 6.22 2.66
CA PHE A 140 -3.63 7.04 2.24
C PHE A 140 -4.00 8.50 1.97
N VAL A 141 -3.09 9.39 2.37
CA VAL A 141 -3.12 10.82 2.08
C VAL A 141 -1.86 11.13 1.27
N PRO A 142 -1.99 11.38 -0.05
CA PRO A 142 -0.84 11.55 -0.92
C PRO A 142 -0.06 12.83 -0.63
N VAL A 143 1.27 12.68 -0.60
CA VAL A 143 2.24 13.76 -0.74
C VAL A 143 3.07 13.52 -2.00
N ASN A 144 3.33 14.58 -2.75
CA ASN A 144 4.23 14.54 -3.89
C ASN A 144 5.68 14.67 -3.39
N LYS A 145 6.45 13.58 -3.52
CA LYS A 145 7.88 13.56 -3.17
C LYS A 145 8.80 13.99 -4.32
N HIS A 146 8.28 14.04 -5.55
CA HIS A 146 9.04 14.34 -6.77
C HIS A 146 8.34 15.46 -7.58
N GLY A 147 8.24 16.65 -7.01
CA GLY A 147 7.66 17.82 -7.68
C GLY A 147 7.07 18.83 -6.69
N ARG A 148 6.34 19.83 -7.21
CA ARG A 148 5.48 20.68 -6.35
C ARG A 148 4.25 19.84 -5.95
N ASN A 149 3.91 19.86 -4.66
CA ASN A 149 2.59 19.42 -4.23
C ASN A 149 1.55 20.24 -4.99
N THR A 150 0.54 19.58 -5.54
CA THR A 150 -0.59 20.30 -6.13
C THR A 150 -1.35 21.00 -5.00
N ILE A 151 -2.07 22.08 -5.32
CA ILE A 151 -2.88 22.80 -4.33
C ILE A 151 -3.91 21.85 -3.72
N GLU A 152 -4.41 20.90 -4.50
CA GLU A 152 -5.32 19.85 -4.04
C GLU A 152 -4.69 18.94 -2.97
N ASN A 153 -3.43 18.52 -3.13
CA ASN A 153 -2.75 17.68 -2.13
C ASN A 153 -2.52 18.44 -0.82
N VAL A 154 -2.13 19.72 -0.90
CA VAL A 154 -1.97 20.56 0.29
C VAL A 154 -3.28 20.69 1.04
N ARG A 155 -4.38 20.98 0.33
CA ARG A 155 -5.72 21.05 0.93
C ARG A 155 -6.14 19.73 1.56
N LEU A 156 -5.88 18.60 0.90
CA LEU A 156 -6.24 17.28 1.44
C LEU A 156 -5.49 16.99 2.75
N ILE A 157 -4.22 17.42 2.85
CA ILE A 157 -3.45 17.30 4.08
C ILE A 157 -4.04 18.20 5.17
N GLU A 158 -4.33 19.47 4.85
CA GLU A 158 -5.00 20.41 5.76
C GLU A 158 -6.33 19.85 6.27
N ASP A 159 -7.20 19.38 5.37
CA ASP A 159 -8.50 18.78 5.70
C ASP A 159 -8.34 17.58 6.64
N VAL A 160 -7.31 16.75 6.44
CA VAL A 160 -7.02 15.60 7.31
C VAL A 160 -6.56 16.06 8.69
N TYR A 161 -5.69 17.07 8.77
CA TYR A 161 -5.26 17.66 10.05
C TYR A 161 -6.40 18.36 10.80
N ASP A 162 -7.35 18.96 10.09
CA ASP A 162 -8.53 19.58 10.68
C ASP A 162 -9.60 18.55 11.08
N SER A 163 -9.58 17.35 10.49
CA SER A 163 -10.48 16.26 10.82
C SER A 163 -10.19 15.62 12.19
N ASN A 164 -11.05 14.68 12.59
CA ASN A 164 -10.80 13.85 13.77
C ASN A 164 -9.90 12.65 13.49
N ALA A 165 -9.47 12.41 12.26
CA ALA A 165 -8.71 11.21 11.90
C ALA A 165 -7.39 11.09 12.68
N ILE A 166 -6.96 9.86 12.93
CA ILE A 166 -5.61 9.62 13.42
C ILE A 166 -4.66 9.69 12.23
N ILE A 167 -3.60 10.46 12.38
CA ILE A 167 -2.58 10.58 11.35
C ILE A 167 -1.40 9.68 11.70
N LEU A 168 -1.02 8.81 10.78
CA LEU A 168 0.17 7.96 10.86
C LEU A 168 1.25 8.53 9.95
N VAL A 169 2.48 8.59 10.45
CA VAL A 169 3.60 9.18 9.72
C VAL A 169 4.94 8.50 10.04
N PHE A 170 5.81 8.43 9.05
CA PHE A 170 7.23 8.09 9.21
C PHE A 170 8.09 9.34 8.95
N PRO A 171 8.46 10.12 9.99
CA PRO A 171 9.05 11.45 9.81
C PRO A 171 10.39 11.47 9.07
N ALA A 172 11.21 10.43 9.23
CA ALA A 172 12.53 10.34 8.61
C ALA A 172 12.50 10.02 7.10
N GLY A 173 11.32 9.71 6.54
CA GLY A 173 11.14 9.30 5.16
C GLY A 173 10.41 10.30 4.25
N LEU A 174 9.98 11.45 4.79
CA LEU A 174 9.35 12.53 4.03
C LEU A 174 10.40 13.34 3.23
#